data_AF-A0A8T0YUN2-F1
#
_entry.id   AF-A0A8T0YUN2-F1
#
_cell.length_a   1.000
_cell.length_b   1.000
_cell.length_c   1.000
_cell.angle_alpha   90.00
_cell.angle_beta   90.00
_cell.angle_gamma   90.00
#
_symmetry.space_group_name_H-M   'P 1'
#
loop_
_entity.id
_entity.type
_entity.pdbx_description
1 polymer ?
#
loop_
_entity_poly.entity_id
_entity_poly.type
_entity_poly.pdbx_seq_one_letter_code
_entity_poly.pdbx_strand_id
1 'polypeptide(L)'
;MATLEDLEGLVDATYLDNIRHGEADPGELELHASSKFYNWNIEVKTVNTDCKVVSTFIYSVEEPDKVVQLAPSGSFFAVKVDVNLL
;
A
#
# COMPACT_ATOMS: atom_id res chain seq x y z
N MET A 1 19.10 -13.70 -1.15
CA MET A 1 18.31 -12.99 -0.13
C MET A 1 18.65 -11.53 -0.30
N ALA A 2 17.66 -10.66 -0.51
CA ALA A 2 17.92 -9.23 -0.57
C ALA A 2 18.32 -8.74 0.83
N THR A 3 19.35 -7.92 0.90
CA THR A 3 19.90 -7.27 2.09
C THR A 3 19.42 -5.83 2.17
N LEU A 4 19.63 -5.16 3.30
CA LEU A 4 19.29 -3.74 3.45
C LEU A 4 20.08 -2.85 2.46
N GLU A 5 21.28 -3.27 2.05
CA GLU A 5 22.10 -2.61 1.03
C GLU A 5 21.48 -2.70 -0.37
N ASP A 6 20.71 -3.77 -0.65
CA ASP A 6 19.97 -3.89 -1.92
C ASP A 6 18.76 -2.93 -2.02
N LEU A 7 18.42 -2.26 -0.92
CA LEU A 7 17.40 -1.21 -0.87
C LEU A 7 18.00 0.21 -0.88
N GLU A 8 19.34 0.34 -0.92
CA GLU A 8 20.02 1.62 -1.02
C GLU A 8 19.70 2.28 -2.38
N GLY A 9 19.21 3.51 -2.34
CA GLY A 9 18.73 4.23 -3.54
C GLY A 9 17.27 3.97 -3.92
N LEU A 10 16.61 2.97 -3.32
CA LEU A 10 15.20 2.66 -3.62
C LEU A 10 14.24 3.70 -3.01
N VAL A 11 14.61 4.27 -1.86
CA VAL A 11 13.89 5.36 -1.20
C VAL A 11 14.85 6.52 -0.96
N ASP A 12 15.38 7.09 -2.04
CA ASP A 12 16.27 8.25 -1.97
C ASP A 12 15.50 9.59 -1.98
N ALA A 13 16.22 10.69 -1.81
CA ALA A 13 15.61 12.02 -1.79
C ALA A 13 14.89 12.37 -3.11
N THR A 14 15.41 11.87 -4.25
CA THR A 14 14.83 12.11 -5.58
C THR A 14 13.50 11.35 -5.72
N TYR A 15 13.46 10.10 -5.29
CA TYR A 15 12.25 9.29 -5.28
C TYR A 15 11.15 9.94 -4.43
N LEU A 16 11.49 10.37 -3.21
CA LEU A 16 10.54 11.06 -2.33
C LEU A 16 10.04 12.38 -2.92
N ASP A 17 10.91 13.12 -3.62
CA ASP A 17 10.53 14.36 -4.30
C ASP A 17 9.59 14.09 -5.48
N ASN A 18 9.86 13.08 -6.29
CA ASN A 18 9.00 12.67 -7.40
C ASN A 18 7.62 12.21 -6.91
N ILE A 19 7.54 11.40 -5.85
CA ILE A 19 6.27 10.99 -5.24
C ILE A 19 5.50 12.22 -4.75
N ARG A 20 6.19 13.16 -4.08
CA ARG A 20 5.56 14.38 -3.56
C ARG A 20 5.02 15.30 -4.66
N HIS A 21 5.72 15.39 -5.79
CA HIS A 21 5.29 16.18 -6.95
C HIS A 21 4.30 15.45 -7.87
N GLY A 22 3.96 14.19 -7.57
CA GLY A 22 3.06 13.38 -8.41
C GLY A 22 3.69 12.95 -9.73
N GLU A 23 5.03 12.95 -9.80
CA GLU A 23 5.82 12.53 -10.97
C GLU A 23 6.15 11.03 -10.94
N ALA A 24 5.89 10.36 -9.81
CA ALA A 24 5.96 8.92 -9.65
C ALA A 24 4.68 8.40 -8.99
N ASP A 25 4.24 7.21 -9.41
CA ASP A 25 3.10 6.53 -8.82
C ASP A 25 3.51 5.83 -7.51
N PRO A 26 2.82 6.08 -6.38
CA PRO A 26 3.06 5.37 -5.14
C PRO A 26 2.66 3.89 -5.24
N GLY A 27 3.42 3.01 -4.60
CA GLY A 27 3.26 1.56 -4.73
C GLY A 27 3.56 0.81 -3.44
N GLU A 28 4.20 -0.36 -3.57
CA GLU A 28 4.42 -1.27 -2.44
C GLU A 28 5.24 -0.68 -1.29
N LEU A 29 6.17 0.24 -1.60
CA LEU A 29 7.01 0.91 -0.62
C LEU A 29 6.20 1.87 0.25
N GLU A 30 5.34 2.67 -0.36
CA GLU A 30 4.47 3.60 0.35
C GLU A 30 3.45 2.84 1.20
N LEU A 31 2.93 1.71 0.70
CA LEU A 31 2.02 0.86 1.48
C LEU A 31 2.73 0.23 2.68
N HIS A 32 3.95 -0.28 2.51
CA HIS A 32 4.75 -0.78 3.62
C HIS A 32 5.02 0.31 4.66
N ALA A 33 5.54 1.46 4.24
CA ALA A 33 5.84 2.58 5.12
C ALA A 33 4.58 3.09 5.84
N SER A 34 3.46 3.19 5.14
CA SER A 34 2.18 3.63 5.71
C SER A 34 1.65 2.65 6.77
N SER A 35 1.74 1.34 6.54
CA SER A 35 1.30 0.34 7.54
C SER A 35 2.04 0.52 8.86
N LYS A 36 3.37 0.73 8.81
CA LYS A 36 4.21 0.93 9.99
C LYS A 36 3.97 2.30 10.63
N PHE A 37 3.88 3.36 9.84
CA PHE A 37 3.71 4.72 10.33
C PHE A 37 2.37 4.92 11.05
N TYR A 38 1.28 4.38 10.50
CA TYR A 38 -0.06 4.51 11.08
C TYR A 38 -0.43 3.37 12.03
N ASN A 39 0.43 2.36 12.19
CA ASN A 39 0.13 1.13 12.93
C ASN A 39 -1.15 0.43 12.43
N TRP A 40 -1.33 0.36 11.10
CA TRP A 40 -2.48 -0.27 10.46
C TRP A 40 -2.08 -1.51 9.68
N ASN A 41 -2.97 -2.50 9.65
CA ASN A 41 -2.90 -3.54 8.64
C ASN A 41 -3.46 -2.99 7.32
N ILE A 42 -2.72 -3.16 6.23
CA ILE A 42 -3.18 -2.79 4.88
C ILE A 42 -3.33 -4.07 4.06
N GLU A 43 -4.56 -4.40 3.69
CA GLU A 43 -4.89 -5.52 2.81
C GLU A 43 -5.02 -5.05 1.36
N VAL A 44 -4.18 -5.55 0.48
CA VAL A 44 -4.26 -5.32 -0.97
C VAL A 44 -4.93 -6.52 -1.63
N LYS A 45 -6.13 -6.32 -2.17
CA LYS A 45 -6.97 -7.34 -2.79
C LYS A 45 -6.90 -7.24 -4.31
N THR A 46 -6.21 -8.17 -4.95
CA THR A 46 -6.24 -8.27 -6.41
C THR A 46 -7.57 -8.85 -6.85
N VAL A 47 -8.24 -8.17 -7.78
CA VAL A 47 -9.52 -8.60 -8.35
C VAL A 47 -9.35 -9.01 -9.81
N ASN A 48 -10.15 -9.99 -10.25
CA ASN A 48 -10.22 -10.35 -11.67
C ASN A 48 -11.19 -9.43 -12.44
N THR A 49 -11.40 -9.72 -13.72
CA THR A 49 -12.33 -9.00 -14.60
C THR A 49 -13.79 -9.04 -14.15
N ASP A 50 -14.17 -10.01 -13.31
CA ASP A 50 -15.51 -10.14 -12.73
C ASP A 50 -15.62 -9.45 -11.36
N CYS A 51 -14.64 -8.61 -10.98
CA CYS A 51 -14.52 -7.97 -9.68
C CYS A 51 -14.46 -8.94 -8.50
N LYS A 52 -14.04 -10.19 -8.72
CA LYS A 52 -13.84 -11.19 -7.66
C LYS A 52 -12.41 -11.14 -7.15
N VAL A 53 -12.24 -11.18 -5.83
CA VAL A 53 -10.93 -11.26 -5.19
C VAL A 53 -10.27 -12.58 -5.56
N VAL A 54 -9.09 -12.52 -6.17
CA VAL A 54 -8.28 -13.68 -6.55
C VAL A 54 -7.06 -13.84 -5.65
N SER A 55 -6.56 -12.76 -5.05
CA SER A 55 -5.51 -12.82 -4.04
C SER A 55 -5.62 -11.67 -3.04
N THR A 56 -5.01 -11.85 -1.88
CA THR A 56 -4.88 -10.81 -0.86
C THR A 56 -3.46 -10.83 -0.33
N PHE A 57 -2.77 -9.70 -0.45
CA PHE A 57 -1.50 -9.44 0.20
C PHE A 57 -1.73 -8.52 1.39
N ILE A 58 -1.00 -8.71 2.49
CA ILE A 58 -1.21 -7.94 3.72
C ILE A 58 0.12 -7.37 4.20
N TYR A 59 0.17 -6.05 4.32
CA TYR A 59 1.21 -5.36 5.09
C TYR A 59 0.77 -5.34 6.54
N SER A 60 1.35 -6.22 7.36
CA SER A 60 0.95 -6.40 8.74
C SER A 60 1.85 -5.64 9.73
N VAL A 61 1.22 -5.21 10.82
CA VAL A 61 1.87 -4.73 12.04
C VAL A 61 1.44 -5.58 13.23
N GLU A 62 2.21 -5.53 14.31
CA GLU A 62 1.84 -6.15 15.57
C GLU A 62 0.76 -5.28 16.24
N GLU A 63 -0.34 -5.90 16.68
CA GLU A 63 -1.47 -5.20 17.34
C GLU A 63 -1.99 -3.97 16.55
N PRO A 64 -2.59 -4.18 15.35
CA PRO A 64 -3.02 -3.09 14.49
C PRO A 64 -4.20 -2.31 15.07
N ASP A 65 -4.13 -0.97 14.99
CA ASP A 65 -5.24 -0.08 15.38
C ASP A 65 -6.43 -0.17 14.41
N LYS A 66 -6.14 -0.48 13.14
CA LYS A 66 -7.14 -0.54 12.07
C LYS A 66 -6.70 -1.49 10.94
N VAL A 67 -7.69 -1.97 10.18
CA VAL A 67 -7.50 -2.65 8.90
C VAL A 67 -8.04 -1.76 7.77
N VAL A 68 -7.23 -1.50 6.75
CA VAL A 68 -7.62 -0.82 5.51
C VAL A 68 -7.57 -1.81 4.36
N GLN A 69 -8.61 -1.80 3.51
CA GLN A 69 -8.67 -2.68 2.34
C GLN A 69 -8.58 -1.86 1.05
N LEU A 70 -7.60 -2.20 0.23
CA LEU A 70 -7.31 -1.58 -1.06
C LEU A 70 -7.51 -2.62 -2.17
N ALA A 71 -7.99 -2.19 -3.34
CA ALA A 71 -7.99 -3.00 -4.55
C ALA A 71 -7.31 -2.22 -5.69
N PRO A 72 -6.14 -2.67 -6.17
CA PRO A 72 -5.49 -2.02 -7.31
C PRO A 72 -6.26 -2.30 -8.60
N SER A 73 -6.36 -1.27 -9.44
CA SER A 73 -6.97 -1.30 -10.77
C SER A 73 -6.13 -0.45 -11.71
N GLY A 74 -5.11 -1.07 -12.32
CA GLY A 74 -4.10 -0.33 -13.10
C GLY A 74 -3.36 0.68 -12.22
N SER A 75 -3.31 1.94 -12.65
CA SER A 75 -2.70 3.06 -11.92
C SER A 75 -3.55 3.62 -10.76
N PHE A 76 -4.68 3.00 -10.42
CA PHE A 76 -5.59 3.48 -9.38
C PHE A 76 -5.78 2.46 -8.26
N PHE A 77 -6.08 2.95 -7.06
CA PHE A 77 -6.51 2.12 -5.94
C PHE A 77 -7.96 2.46 -5.57
N ALA A 78 -8.81 1.45 -5.49
CA ALA A 78 -10.11 1.56 -4.83
C ALA A 78 -9.93 1.29 -3.34
N VAL A 79 -10.43 2.18 -2.48
CA VAL A 79 -10.40 2.03 -1.03
C VAL A 79 -11.77 1.58 -0.54
N LYS A 80 -11.83 0.51 0.23
CA LYS A 80 -13.05 0.19 0.96
C LYS A 80 -13.16 1.11 2.17
N VAL A 81 -14.16 1.98 2.15
CA VAL A 81 -14.51 2.82 3.28
C VAL A 81 -15.65 2.15 4.04
N ASP A 82 -15.39 1.68 5.27
CA ASP A 82 -16.46 1.31 6.18
C ASP A 82 -17.15 2.61 6.63
N VAL A 83 -18.17 3.04 5.88
CA VAL A 83 -18.98 4.20 6.24
C VAL A 83 -19.92 3.76 7.37
N ASN A 84 -19.59 4.15 8.60
CA ASN A 84 -20.61 4.26 9.64
C ASN A 84 -21.51 5.43 9.26
N LEU A 85 -22.57 5.16 8.49
CA LEU A 85 -23.71 6.07 8.39
C LEU A 85 -24.39 6.07 9.78
N LEU A 86 -23.95 6.99 10.63
CA LEU A 86 -24.70 7.41 11.82
C LEU A 86 -25.91 8.23 11.39
#